data_AF-A0AAE4VDA6-F1
#
_entry.id   AF-A0AAE4VDA6-F1
#
_cell.length_a   1.000
_cell.length_b   1.000
_cell.length_c   1.000
_cell.angle_alpha   90.00
_cell.angle_beta   90.00
_cell.angle_gamma   90.00
#
_symmetry.space_group_name_H-M   'P 1'
#
loop_
_entity.id
_entity.type
_entity.pdbx_description
1 polymer ?
#
loop_
_entity_poly.entity_id
_entity_poly.type
_entity_poly.pdbx_seq_one_letter_code
_entity_poly.pdbx_strand_id
1 'polypeptide(L)'
;MTALILDEGGVMQAGAQLIANGVQGVSVQTATLAPALAVVPAGMDEVSAAASTGHAAYTSAWQVINAFMNQEIVRLGGALFESVAAYQASDTAGAATI
;
A
#
# COMPACT_ATOMS: atom_id res chain seq x y z
N MET A 1 -6.66 -35.33 3.93
CA MET A 1 -6.52 -33.91 4.30
C MET A 1 -5.05 -33.58 4.14
N THR A 2 -4.67 -32.83 3.11
CA THR A 2 -3.27 -32.45 2.91
C THR A 2 -2.92 -31.43 3.98
N ALA A 3 -1.92 -31.71 4.82
CA ALA A 3 -1.45 -30.74 5.79
C ALA A 3 -0.95 -29.50 5.03
N LEU A 4 -1.47 -28.32 5.37
CA LEU A 4 -0.92 -27.06 4.90
C LEU A 4 0.49 -26.95 5.51
N ILE A 5 1.52 -26.82 4.69
CA ILE A 5 2.88 -26.53 5.15
C ILE A 5 3.07 -25.03 5.04
N LEU A 6 3.08 -24.32 6.18
CA LEU A 6 3.33 -22.89 6.24
C LEU A 6 4.83 -22.65 6.44
N ASP A 7 5.42 -21.75 5.64
CA ASP A 7 6.73 -21.16 5.94
C ASP A 7 6.50 -19.85 6.70
N GLU A 8 6.52 -19.91 8.04
CA GLU A 8 6.23 -18.75 8.89
C GLU A 8 7.22 -17.62 8.65
N GLY A 9 8.51 -17.97 8.47
CA GLY A 9 9.57 -17.02 8.19
C GLY A 9 9.37 -16.30 6.87
N GLY A 10 9.02 -17.03 5.81
CA GLY A 10 8.71 -16.48 4.50
C GLY A 10 7.48 -15.56 4.51
N VAL A 11 6.42 -15.94 5.23
CA VAL A 11 5.19 -15.14 5.34
C VAL A 11 5.44 -13.84 6.11
N MET A 12 6.19 -13.88 7.21
CA MET A 12 6.57 -12.66 7.94
C MET A 12 7.46 -11.73 7.10
N GLN A 13 8.39 -12.29 6.32
CA GLN A 13 9.22 -11.48 5.40
C GLN A 13 8.37 -10.82 4.32
N ALA A 14 7.40 -11.54 3.75
CA ALA A 14 6.45 -10.97 2.81
C ALA A 14 5.63 -9.84 3.45
N GLY A 15 5.16 -10.03 4.69
CA GLY A 15 4.47 -9.01 5.48
C GLY A 15 5.32 -7.75 5.71
N ALA A 16 6.56 -7.93 6.13
CA ALA A 16 7.52 -6.82 6.32
C ALA A 16 7.75 -6.05 5.01
N GLN A 17 7.89 -6.77 3.88
CA GLN A 17 8.09 -6.15 2.58
C GLN A 17 6.87 -5.34 2.14
N LEU A 18 5.65 -5.83 2.39
CA LEU A 18 4.42 -5.07 2.10
C LEU A 18 4.37 -3.77 2.91
N ILE A 19 4.65 -3.84 4.21
CA ILE A 19 4.69 -2.64 5.07
C ILE A 19 5.73 -1.65 4.55
N ALA A 20 6.94 -2.12 4.24
CA ALA A 20 8.00 -1.28 3.69
C ALA A 20 7.57 -0.62 2.36
N ASN A 21 6.96 -1.39 1.45
CA ASN A 21 6.48 -0.88 0.17
C ASN A 21 5.38 0.17 0.34
N GLY A 22 4.43 -0.04 1.24
CA GLY A 22 3.38 0.94 1.52
C GLY A 22 3.92 2.26 2.09
N VAL A 23 4.89 2.19 3.00
CA VAL A 23 5.57 3.38 3.55
C VAL A 23 6.37 4.12 2.47
N GLN A 24 7.08 3.39 1.61
CA GLN A 24 7.78 3.98 0.47
C GLN A 24 6.79 4.64 -0.52
N GLY A 25 5.65 4.01 -0.77
CA GLY A 25 4.59 4.57 -1.59
C GLY A 25 4.09 5.92 -1.07
N VAL A 26 3.80 6.04 0.23
CA VAL A 26 3.43 7.32 0.87
C VAL A 26 4.55 8.37 0.77
N SER A 27 5.80 7.94 0.91
CA SER A 27 6.95 8.85 0.84
C SER A 27 7.11 9.45 -0.56
N VAL A 28 7.06 8.61 -1.60
CA VAL A 28 7.09 9.05 -3.01
C VAL A 28 5.88 9.93 -3.33
N GLN A 29 4.70 9.54 -2.83
CA GLN A 29 3.47 10.29 -2.99
C GLN A 29 3.60 11.74 -2.49
N THR A 30 4.16 11.88 -1.28
CA THR A 30 4.34 13.19 -0.63
C THR A 30 5.39 14.02 -1.37
N ALA A 31 6.49 13.40 -1.79
CA ALA A 31 7.57 14.09 -2.52
C ALA A 31 7.14 14.61 -3.90
N THR A 32 6.22 13.92 -4.57
CA THR A 32 5.79 14.25 -5.94
C THR A 32 4.54 15.13 -6.01
N LEU A 33 3.85 15.35 -4.88
CA LEU A 33 2.58 16.09 -4.84
C LEU A 33 2.72 17.55 -5.31
N ALA A 34 3.65 18.30 -4.72
CA ALA A 34 3.84 19.71 -5.04
C ALA A 34 4.15 19.96 -6.53
N PRO A 35 5.13 19.28 -7.16
CA PRO A 35 5.40 19.47 -8.58
C PRO A 35 4.23 19.02 -9.47
N ALA A 36 3.47 17.98 -9.09
CA ALA A 36 2.31 17.52 -9.85
C ALA A 36 1.11 18.48 -9.79
N LEU A 37 1.01 19.30 -8.74
CA LEU A 37 -0.02 20.36 -8.64
C LEU A 37 0.40 21.68 -9.28
N ALA A 38 1.70 21.88 -9.55
CA ALA A 38 2.25 23.13 -10.06
C ALA A 38 2.35 23.18 -11.60
N VAL A 39 1.62 22.33 -12.32
CA VAL A 39 1.64 22.32 -13.78
C VAL A 39 0.98 23.57 -14.33
N VAL A 40 1.77 24.45 -14.95
CA VAL A 40 1.29 25.69 -15.58
C VAL A 40 0.70 25.43 -16.98
N PRO A 41 -0.22 26.28 -17.46
CA PRO A 41 -0.70 26.21 -18.85
C PRO A 41 0.45 26.28 -19.86
N ALA A 42 0.41 25.46 -20.90
CA ALA A 42 1.44 25.43 -21.94
C ALA A 42 1.38 26.66 -22.87
N GLY A 43 0.19 27.26 -23.00
CA GLY A 43 -0.08 28.46 -23.78
C GLY A 43 -1.13 29.34 -23.11
N MET A 44 -1.40 30.49 -23.73
CA MET A 44 -2.37 31.48 -23.23
C MET A 44 -3.81 31.20 -23.67
N ASP A 45 -4.04 30.11 -24.40
CA ASP A 45 -5.36 29.71 -24.85
C ASP A 45 -6.16 29.00 -23.74
N GLU A 46 -7.48 29.00 -23.89
CA GLU A 46 -8.41 28.44 -22.92
C GLU A 46 -8.24 26.92 -22.76
N VAL A 47 -7.77 26.22 -23.80
CA VAL A 47 -7.53 24.76 -23.75
C VAL A 47 -6.33 24.45 -22.88
N SER A 48 -5.25 25.22 -22.99
CA SER A 48 -4.08 25.13 -22.11
C SER A 48 -4.44 25.43 -20.65
N ALA A 49 -5.26 26.45 -20.40
CA ALA A 49 -5.74 26.78 -19.05
C ALA A 49 -6.62 25.67 -18.46
N ALA A 50 -7.54 25.12 -19.27
CA ALA A 50 -8.42 24.03 -18.86
C ALA A 50 -7.62 22.73 -18.62
N ALA A 51 -6.61 22.43 -19.45
CA ALA A 51 -5.77 21.25 -19.30
C ALA A 51 -4.94 21.28 -18.00
N SER A 52 -4.30 22.41 -17.69
CA SER A 52 -3.55 22.61 -16.44
C SER A 52 -4.46 22.46 -15.22
N THR A 53 -5.62 23.12 -15.23
CA THR A 53 -6.59 23.04 -14.13
C THR A 53 -7.15 21.62 -13.97
N GLY A 54 -7.47 20.96 -15.08
CA GLY A 54 -7.95 19.58 -15.10
C GLY A 54 -6.91 18.58 -14.58
N HIS A 55 -5.63 18.79 -14.91
CA HIS A 55 -4.54 17.98 -14.36
C HIS A 55 -4.43 18.14 -12.85
N ALA A 56 -4.48 19.36 -12.32
CA ALA A 56 -4.43 19.59 -10.87
C ALA A 56 -5.61 18.93 -10.14
N ALA A 57 -6.83 19.03 -10.71
CA ALA A 57 -8.02 18.37 -10.18
C ALA A 57 -7.87 16.84 -10.18
N TYR A 58 -7.45 16.24 -11.31
CA TYR A 58 -7.20 14.81 -11.41
C TYR A 58 -6.13 14.35 -10.41
N THR A 59 -5.00 15.06 -10.34
CA THR A 59 -3.90 14.76 -9.42
C THR A 59 -4.41 14.76 -7.98
N SER A 60 -5.13 15.78 -7.53
CA SER A 60 -5.67 15.81 -6.15
C SER A 60 -6.57 14.62 -5.83
N ALA A 61 -7.46 14.22 -6.75
CA ALA A 61 -8.34 13.07 -6.57
C ALA A 61 -7.55 11.75 -6.54
N TRP A 62 -6.58 11.60 -7.44
CA TRP A 62 -5.71 10.43 -7.52
C TRP A 62 -4.86 10.24 -6.25
N GLN A 63 -4.41 11.35 -5.65
CA GLN A 63 -3.62 11.33 -4.43
C GLN A 63 -4.41 10.75 -3.24
N VAL A 64 -5.71 11.06 -3.13
CA VAL A 64 -6.55 10.44 -2.09
C VAL A 64 -6.65 8.92 -2.29
N ILE A 65 -6.82 8.47 -3.53
CA ILE A 65 -6.89 7.05 -3.87
C ILE A 65 -5.57 6.34 -3.51
N ASN A 66 -4.42 6.91 -3.88
CA ASN A 66 -3.11 6.33 -3.56
C ASN A 66 -2.85 6.26 -2.06
N ALA A 67 -3.27 7.27 -1.29
CA ALA A 67 -3.09 7.27 0.16
C ALA A 67 -3.85 6.08 0.78
N PHE A 68 -5.09 5.83 0.36
CA PHE A 68 -5.86 4.68 0.81
C PHE A 68 -5.23 3.34 0.37
N MET A 69 -4.78 3.23 -0.88
CA MET A 69 -4.14 2.01 -1.36
C MET A 69 -2.86 1.68 -0.56
N ASN A 70 -2.02 2.67 -0.26
CA ASN A 70 -0.83 2.45 0.55
C ASN A 70 -1.15 2.04 1.99
N GLN A 71 -2.21 2.61 2.58
CA GLN A 71 -2.68 2.16 3.90
C GLN A 71 -3.13 0.70 3.86
N GLU A 72 -3.85 0.29 2.83
CA GLU A 72 -4.32 -1.09 2.69
C GLU A 72 -3.18 -2.08 2.46
N ILE A 73 -2.13 -1.69 1.74
CA ILE A 73 -0.90 -2.48 1.59
C ILE A 73 -0.24 -2.72 2.95
N VAL A 74 -0.13 -1.68 3.78
CA VAL A 74 0.42 -1.81 5.14
C VAL A 74 -0.47 -2.71 6.00
N ARG A 75 -1.80 -2.53 5.93
CA ARG A 75 -2.77 -3.36 6.64
C ARG A 75 -2.64 -4.83 6.27
N LEU A 76 -2.51 -5.13 4.97
CA LEU A 76 -2.30 -6.49 4.48
C LEU A 76 -0.99 -7.07 5.02
N GLY A 77 0.09 -6.28 5.04
CA GLY A 77 1.35 -6.70 5.63
C GLY A 77 1.21 -7.08 7.11
N GLY A 78 0.46 -6.29 7.89
CA GLY A 78 0.12 -6.60 9.28
C GLY A 78 -0.71 -7.89 9.44
N ALA A 79 -1.70 -8.09 8.56
CA ALA A 79 -2.52 -9.31 8.57
C ALA A 79 -1.70 -10.60 8.33
N LEU A 80 -0.56 -10.52 7.63
CA LEU A 80 0.35 -11.67 7.49
C LEU A 80 1.09 -12.00 8.80
N PHE A 81 1.37 -11.03 9.66
CA PHE A 81 1.91 -11.31 10.99
C PHE A 81 0.85 -11.95 11.90
N GLU A 82 -0.38 -11.43 11.84
CA GLU A 82 -1.51 -11.99 12.60
C GLU A 82 -1.81 -13.43 12.19
N SER A 83 -1.73 -13.75 10.88
CA SER A 83 -1.96 -15.11 10.39
C SER A 83 -0.89 -16.10 10.85
N VAL A 84 0.38 -15.69 10.87
CA VAL A 84 1.48 -16.51 11.41
C VAL A 84 1.29 -16.77 12.90
N ALA A 85 0.93 -15.75 13.68
CA ALA A 85 0.65 -15.92 15.11
C ALA A 85 -0.51 -16.88 15.36
N ALA A 86 -1.58 -16.79 14.56
CA ALA A 86 -2.72 -17.71 14.63
C ALA A 86 -2.32 -19.16 14.29
N TYR A 87 -1.46 -19.35 13.29
CA TYR A 87 -0.96 -20.66 12.91
C TYR A 87 -0.13 -21.29 14.04
N GLN A 88 0.81 -20.54 14.63
CA GLN A 88 1.64 -21.00 15.75
C GLN A 88 0.80 -21.37 16.98
N ALA A 89 -0.25 -20.59 17.27
CA ALA A 89 -1.18 -20.90 18.37
C ALA A 89 -1.94 -22.21 18.11
N SER A 90 -2.40 -22.43 16.86
CA SER A 90 -3.06 -23.68 16.48
C SER A 90 -2.12 -24.88 16.54
N ASP A 91 -0.86 -24.72 16.12
CA ASP A 91 0.14 -25.79 16.18
C ASP A 91 0.44 -26.18 17.63
N THR A 92 0.62 -25.19 18.51
CA THR A 92 0.83 -25.41 19.96
C THR A 92 -0.35 -26.14 20.61
N ALA A 93 -1.58 -25.73 20.28
CA ALA A 93 -2.79 -26.39 20.79
C ALA A 93 -2.94 -27.82 20.27
N GLY A 94 -2.61 -28.06 19.00
CA GLY A 94 -2.57 -29.40 18.41
C GLY A 94 -1.54 -30.30 19.09
N ALA A 95 -0.33 -29.79 19.32
CA ALA A 95 0.73 -30.52 20.01
C ALA A 95 0.38 -30.88 21.46
N ALA A 96 -0.41 -30.04 22.16
CA ALA A 96 -0.87 -30.32 23.52
C ALA A 96 -1.98 -31.38 23.61
N THR A 97 -2.56 -31.78 22.48
CA THR A 97 -3.70 -32.72 22.42
C THR A 97 -3.28 -34.16 22.10
N ILE A 98 -2.01 -34.38 21.73
CA ILE A 98 -1.41 -35.69 21.39
C ILE A 98 -0.53 -36.15 22.54
#